data_AF-A0A7S1XXV5-F1
#
_entry.id   AF-A0A7S1XXV5-F1
#
_cell.length_a   1.000
_cell.length_b   1.000
_cell.length_c   1.000
_cell.angle_alpha   90.00
_cell.angle_beta   90.00
_cell.angle_gamma   90.00
#
_symmetry.space_group_name_H-M   'P 1'
#
loop_
_entity.id
_entity.type
_entity.pdbx_description
1 polymer ?
#
loop_
_entity_poly.entity_id
_entity_poly.type
_entity_poly.pdbx_seq_one_letter_code
_entity_poly.pdbx_strand_id
1 'polypeptide(L)'
;RIVVDVREWRSSLPNLLHRGGFRLRALTLTVGDFVLTPEVCVERKSLSDLFGSFASGRLYKQASQMQRYYSCPVLLIEFSSEKSFTMQNAEHISQYISADSICSKMALLVISFPKLRILWSRSPHATVDIFEALKKNLPEPDEAQAMSYGQDLLEAAAAPAK
;
A
#
# COMPACT_ATOMS: atom_id res chain seq x y z
N ARG A 1 -0.13 -10.22 15.11
CA ARG A 1 -0.55 -10.89 13.87
C ARG A 1 -0.66 -9.86 12.74
N ILE A 2 -0.43 -10.26 11.49
CA ILE A 2 -0.66 -9.44 10.29
C ILE A 2 -1.47 -10.27 9.30
N VAL A 3 -2.50 -9.69 8.70
CA VAL A 3 -3.20 -10.30 7.56
C VAL A 3 -2.48 -9.88 6.29
N VAL A 4 -2.20 -10.83 5.41
CA VAL A 4 -1.44 -10.65 4.18
C VAL A 4 -2.25 -11.18 3.02
N ASP A 5 -2.39 -10.37 1.96
CA ASP A 5 -3.00 -10.82 0.73
C ASP A 5 -2.20 -12.00 0.11
N VAL A 6 -2.91 -13.03 -0.38
CA VAL A 6 -2.28 -14.22 -0.99
C VAL A 6 -1.32 -13.88 -2.14
N ARG A 7 -1.56 -12.80 -2.89
CA ARG A 7 -0.70 -12.38 -4.01
C ARG A 7 0.65 -11.89 -3.52
N GLU A 8 0.74 -11.37 -2.29
CA GLU A 8 2.02 -10.86 -1.75
C GLU A 8 2.97 -11.95 -1.26
N TRP A 9 2.52 -13.20 -1.16
CA TRP A 9 3.40 -14.34 -0.88
C TRP A 9 4.42 -14.62 -1.98
N ARG A 10 4.26 -13.99 -3.15
CA ARG A 10 5.23 -14.04 -4.25
C ARG A 10 6.47 -13.17 -3.98
N SER A 11 6.41 -12.26 -3.00
CA SER A 11 7.54 -11.42 -2.62
C SER A 11 8.30 -11.96 -1.40
N SER A 12 9.47 -11.38 -1.11
CA SER A 12 10.31 -11.80 0.03
C SER A 12 9.81 -11.29 1.38
N LEU A 13 8.95 -10.26 1.40
CA LEU A 13 8.55 -9.57 2.63
C LEU A 13 7.79 -10.45 3.63
N PRO A 14 6.82 -11.30 3.24
CA PRO A 14 6.16 -12.20 4.19
C PRO A 14 7.14 -13.12 4.94
N ASN A 15 8.18 -13.61 4.27
CA ASN A 15 9.20 -14.43 4.95
C ASN A 15 9.97 -13.60 5.99
N LEU A 16 10.36 -12.38 5.64
CA LEU A 16 11.06 -11.47 6.55
C LEU A 16 10.19 -11.07 7.75
N LEU A 17 8.92 -10.77 7.54
CA LEU A 17 7.97 -10.48 8.62
C LEU A 17 7.82 -11.67 9.56
N HIS A 18 7.76 -12.90 9.02
CA HIS A 18 7.69 -14.09 9.84
C HIS A 18 8.95 -14.27 10.70
N ARG A 19 10.14 -14.06 10.12
CA ARG A 19 11.42 -14.07 10.84
C ARG A 19 11.53 -12.95 11.88
N GLY A 20 10.91 -11.80 11.61
CA GLY A 20 10.75 -10.68 12.55
C GLY A 20 9.75 -10.93 13.69
N GLY A 21 9.23 -12.15 13.82
CA GLY A 21 8.34 -12.54 14.93
C GLY A 21 6.85 -12.30 14.67
N PHE A 22 6.46 -11.81 13.48
CA PHE A 22 5.05 -11.65 13.16
C PHE A 22 4.38 -12.99 12.85
N ARG A 23 3.21 -13.23 13.47
CA ARG A 23 2.28 -14.27 13.02
C ARG A 23 1.53 -13.77 11.79
N LEU A 24 1.70 -14.43 10.64
CA LEU A 24 1.04 -14.06 9.40
C LEU A 24 -0.21 -14.89 9.15
N ARG A 25 -1.24 -14.25 8.60
CA ARG A 25 -2.44 -14.90 8.11
C ARG A 25 -2.63 -14.58 6.64
N ALA A 26 -2.51 -15.59 5.78
CA ALA A 26 -2.78 -15.45 4.35
C ALA A 26 -4.30 -15.47 4.10
N LEU A 27 -4.84 -14.40 3.52
CA LEU A 27 -6.24 -14.29 3.07
C LEU A 27 -6.28 -13.66 1.68
N THR A 28 -7.37 -13.84 0.93
CA THR A 28 -7.59 -13.06 -0.29
C THR A 28 -8.25 -11.75 0.08
N LEU A 29 -7.54 -10.64 -0.08
CA LEU A 29 -8.03 -9.31 0.25
C LEU A 29 -8.46 -8.57 -1.02
N THR A 30 -9.61 -7.92 -0.97
CA THR A 30 -10.03 -7.05 -2.09
C THR A 30 -9.36 -5.69 -2.00
N VAL A 31 -9.04 -5.23 -0.78
CA VAL A 31 -8.54 -3.88 -0.48
C VAL A 31 -7.24 -3.93 0.31
N GLY A 32 -6.16 -3.46 -0.30
CA GLY A 32 -4.80 -3.41 0.25
C GLY A 32 -4.08 -4.76 0.27
N ASP A 33 -2.79 -4.72 0.60
CA ASP A 33 -1.90 -5.88 0.57
C ASP A 33 -1.64 -6.46 1.96
N PHE A 34 -1.57 -5.60 2.97
CA PHE A 34 -1.36 -5.98 4.37
C PHE A 34 -2.33 -5.24 5.28
N VAL A 35 -2.90 -5.94 6.26
CA VAL A 35 -3.69 -5.32 7.33
C VAL A 35 -2.96 -5.54 8.64
N LEU A 36 -2.46 -4.44 9.21
CA LEU A 36 -1.63 -4.47 10.41
C LEU A 36 -2.48 -4.41 11.68
N THR A 37 -3.56 -3.64 11.64
CA THR A 37 -4.53 -3.43 12.72
C THR A 37 -5.92 -3.24 12.09
N PRO A 38 -7.02 -3.17 12.87
CA PRO A 38 -8.35 -2.87 12.32
C PRO A 38 -8.41 -1.54 11.56
N GLU A 39 -7.48 -0.63 11.84
CA GLU A 39 -7.43 0.72 11.29
C GLU A 39 -6.38 0.91 10.20
N VAL A 40 -5.27 0.15 10.27
CA VAL A 40 -4.09 0.35 9.43
C VAL A 40 -4.04 -0.71 8.34
N CYS A 41 -4.24 -0.27 7.11
CA CYS A 41 -4.07 -1.06 5.90
C CYS A 41 -2.92 -0.49 5.06
N VAL A 42 -2.12 -1.37 4.48
CA VAL A 42 -0.93 -1.02 3.69
C VAL A 42 -1.07 -1.55 2.27
N GLU A 43 -0.88 -0.68 1.30
CA GLU A 43 -0.58 -1.03 -0.09
C GLU A 43 0.92 -0.88 -0.28
N ARG A 44 1.61 -1.98 -0.64
CA ARG A 44 3.05 -1.99 -0.87
C ARG A 44 3.33 -1.80 -2.35
N LYS A 45 4.25 -0.90 -2.67
CA LYS A 45 4.60 -0.61 -4.06
C LYS A 45 6.10 -0.43 -4.25
N SER A 46 6.68 -1.13 -5.22
CA SER A 46 8.02 -0.82 -5.71
C SER A 46 8.01 0.47 -6.54
N LEU A 47 9.15 1.13 -6.72
CA LEU A 47 9.24 2.34 -7.56
C LEU A 47 8.72 2.12 -8.99
N SER A 48 9.05 0.99 -9.62
CA SER A 48 8.60 0.71 -10.99
C SER A 48 7.10 0.48 -11.06
N ASP A 49 6.53 -0.24 -10.07
CA ASP A 49 5.08 -0.43 -10.00
C ASP A 49 4.36 0.87 -9.65
N LEU A 50 4.99 1.76 -8.87
CA LEU A 50 4.46 3.08 -8.53
C LEU A 50 4.25 3.90 -9.80
N PHE A 51 5.28 4.01 -10.64
CA PHE A 51 5.20 4.77 -11.89
C PHE A 51 4.14 4.18 -12.85
N GLY A 52 4.12 2.86 -13.02
CA GLY A 52 3.09 2.18 -13.83
C GLY A 52 1.67 2.38 -13.29
N SER A 53 1.50 2.36 -11.96
CA SER A 53 0.21 2.54 -11.31
C SER A 53 -0.31 3.99 -11.41
N PHE A 54 0.58 4.98 -11.45
CA PHE A 54 0.22 6.36 -11.76
C PHE A 54 -0.17 6.54 -13.22
N ALA A 55 0.56 5.94 -14.15
CA ALA A 55 0.26 6.03 -15.58
C ALA A 55 -1.11 5.42 -15.93
N SER A 56 -1.47 4.31 -15.29
CA SER A 56 -2.76 3.62 -15.50
C SER A 56 -3.92 4.15 -14.67
N GLY A 57 -3.66 5.06 -13.72
CA GLY A 57 -4.65 5.50 -12.72
C GLY A 57 -5.02 4.44 -11.68
N ARG A 58 -4.39 3.26 -11.70
CA ARG A 58 -4.64 2.15 -10.76
C ARG A 58 -4.44 2.58 -9.32
N LEU A 59 -3.40 3.36 -9.03
CA LEU A 59 -3.09 3.80 -7.65
C LEU A 59 -4.21 4.65 -7.05
N TYR A 60 -4.86 5.50 -7.85
CA TYR A 60 -5.95 6.35 -7.39
C TYR A 60 -7.16 5.51 -6.95
N LYS A 61 -7.47 4.46 -7.71
CA LYS A 61 -8.54 3.51 -7.35
C LYS A 61 -8.19 2.77 -6.05
N GLN A 62 -6.96 2.30 -5.91
CA GLN A 62 -6.47 1.62 -4.71
C GLN A 62 -6.58 2.53 -3.47
N ALA A 63 -6.09 3.77 -3.56
CA ALA A 63 -6.18 4.75 -2.49
C ALA A 63 -7.63 5.10 -2.12
N SER A 64 -8.51 5.26 -3.11
CA SER A 64 -9.93 5.50 -2.89
C SER A 64 -10.61 4.36 -2.14
N GLN A 65 -10.31 3.11 -2.52
CA GLN A 65 -10.84 1.93 -1.85
C GLN A 65 -10.31 1.82 -0.42
N MET A 66 -9.00 1.95 -0.20
CA MET A 66 -8.43 1.88 1.15
C MET A 66 -9.03 2.94 2.09
N GLN A 67 -9.16 4.19 1.63
CA GLN A 67 -9.72 5.29 2.44
C GLN A 67 -11.20 5.12 2.79
N ARG A 68 -11.94 4.34 1.98
CA ARG A 68 -13.36 4.04 2.23
C ARG A 68 -13.55 3.11 3.43
N TYR A 69 -12.66 2.15 3.61
CA TYR A 69 -12.81 1.10 4.64
C TYR A 69 -11.89 1.27 5.84
N TYR A 70 -10.72 1.90 5.68
CA TYR A 70 -9.73 2.07 6.73
C TYR A 70 -9.55 3.54 7.14
N SER A 71 -9.39 3.78 8.44
CA SER A 71 -9.12 5.12 8.99
C SER A 71 -7.68 5.58 8.69
N CYS A 72 -6.74 4.63 8.60
CA CYS A 72 -5.32 4.90 8.35
C CYS A 72 -4.80 4.06 7.16
N PRO A 73 -5.17 4.41 5.92
CA PRO A 73 -4.59 3.79 4.73
C PRO A 73 -3.15 4.27 4.53
N VAL A 74 -2.24 3.34 4.24
CA VAL A 74 -0.81 3.60 4.09
C VAL A 74 -0.35 3.12 2.71
N LEU A 75 0.25 4.03 1.93
CA LEU A 75 1.03 3.67 0.76
C LEU A 75 2.49 3.51 1.19
N LEU A 76 3.00 2.27 1.17
CA LEU A 76 4.40 1.97 1.44
C LEU A 76 5.18 1.88 0.13
N ILE A 77 6.05 2.86 -0.12
CA ILE A 77 6.95 2.87 -1.26
C ILE A 77 8.26 2.21 -0.85
N GLU A 78 8.52 1.03 -1.39
CA GLU A 78 9.70 0.23 -1.07
C GLU A 78 10.77 0.33 -2.17
N PHE A 79 11.99 0.68 -1.75
CA PHE A 79 13.17 0.75 -2.62
C PHE A 79 13.93 -0.57 -2.56
N SER A 80 14.71 -0.82 -3.61
CA SER A 80 15.70 -1.88 -3.59
C SER A 80 16.93 -1.41 -2.82
N SER A 81 17.52 -2.30 -2.01
CA SER A 81 18.79 -2.08 -1.31
C SER A 81 19.96 -1.78 -2.24
N GLU A 82 19.86 -2.17 -3.52
CA GLU A 82 20.92 -1.99 -4.52
C GLU A 82 20.83 -0.67 -5.27
N LYS A 83 19.76 0.10 -5.07
CA LYS A 83 19.54 1.38 -5.75
C LYS A 83 19.66 2.53 -4.77
N SER A 84 20.05 3.70 -5.28
CA SER A 84 19.99 4.95 -4.53
C SER A 84 18.58 5.15 -3.96
N PHE A 85 18.50 5.64 -2.72
CA PHE A 85 17.23 6.01 -2.08
C PHE A 85 16.76 7.38 -2.59
N THR A 86 16.53 7.45 -3.89
CA THR A 86 16.04 8.63 -4.60
C THR A 86 14.92 8.17 -5.52
N MET A 87 13.77 8.83 -5.42
CA MET A 87 12.61 8.50 -6.28
C MET A 87 12.88 8.91 -7.73
N GLN A 88 13.53 10.04 -7.93
CA GLN A 88 13.98 10.53 -9.22
C GLN A 88 15.27 11.34 -9.04
N ASN A 89 16.05 11.47 -10.11
CA ASN A 89 17.21 12.34 -10.12
C ASN A 89 16.75 13.81 -10.01
N ALA A 90 17.48 14.62 -9.21
CA ALA A 90 17.15 16.02 -8.96
C ALA A 90 17.08 16.84 -10.26
N GLU A 91 17.87 16.48 -11.27
CA GLU A 91 17.89 17.13 -12.58
C GLU A 91 16.58 16.94 -13.37
N HIS A 92 15.81 15.90 -13.06
CA HIS A 92 14.51 15.62 -13.68
C HIS A 92 13.34 16.31 -12.96
N ILE A 93 13.61 17.04 -11.87
CA ILE A 93 12.61 17.83 -11.17
C ILE A 93 12.42 19.14 -11.94
N SER A 94 11.43 19.16 -12.82
CA SER A 94 11.01 20.37 -13.52
C SER A 94 10.66 21.49 -12.53
N GLN A 95 11.10 22.71 -12.83
CA GLN A 95 10.70 23.92 -12.11
C GLN A 95 9.20 24.25 -12.30
N TYR A 96 8.59 23.69 -13.34
CA TYR A 96 7.18 23.86 -13.67
C TYR A 96 6.36 22.63 -13.26
N ILE A 97 5.13 22.88 -12.82
CA ILE A 97 4.14 21.83 -12.57
C ILE A 97 3.77 21.19 -13.91
N SER A 98 3.94 19.88 -14.01
CA SER A 98 3.57 19.10 -15.19
C SER A 98 2.65 17.97 -14.77
N ALA A 99 1.59 17.73 -15.56
CA ALA A 99 0.67 16.61 -15.33
C ALA A 99 1.38 15.25 -15.40
N ASP A 100 2.50 15.16 -16.12
CA ASP A 100 3.29 13.93 -16.25
C ASP A 100 4.30 13.74 -15.13
N SER A 101 4.58 14.78 -14.35
CA SER A 101 5.53 14.73 -13.24
C SER A 101 5.00 13.83 -12.13
N ILE A 102 5.84 12.88 -11.68
CA ILE A 102 5.53 12.02 -10.53
C ILE A 102 5.29 12.85 -9.26
N CYS A 103 6.02 13.95 -9.07
CA CYS A 103 5.83 14.84 -7.93
C CYS A 103 4.44 15.48 -7.95
N SER A 104 4.00 15.95 -9.12
CA SER A 104 2.66 16.53 -9.27
C SER A 104 1.58 15.47 -9.04
N LYS A 105 1.74 14.25 -9.57
CA LYS A 105 0.80 13.14 -9.34
C LYS A 105 0.75 12.72 -7.86
N MET A 106 1.90 12.68 -7.17
CA MET A 106 1.99 12.40 -5.74
C MET A 106 1.31 13.50 -4.90
N ALA A 107 1.53 14.77 -5.25
CA ALA A 107 0.87 15.89 -4.57
C ALA A 107 -0.65 15.82 -4.74
N LEU A 108 -1.14 15.57 -5.95
CA LEU A 108 -2.55 15.35 -6.22
C LEU A 108 -3.11 14.16 -5.43
N LEU A 109 -2.36 13.04 -5.35
CA LEU A 109 -2.78 11.88 -4.58
C LEU A 109 -3.03 12.23 -3.11
N VAL A 110 -2.11 12.97 -2.47
CA VAL A 110 -2.24 13.37 -1.06
C VAL A 110 -3.39 14.37 -0.86
N ILE A 111 -3.58 15.31 -1.79
CA ILE A 111 -4.69 16.27 -1.74
C ILE A 111 -6.04 15.55 -1.87
N SER A 112 -6.15 14.60 -2.80
CA SER A 112 -7.37 13.83 -3.05
C SER A 112 -7.71 12.85 -1.91
N PHE A 113 -6.71 12.33 -1.22
CA PHE A 113 -6.87 11.32 -0.17
C PHE A 113 -6.25 11.76 1.15
N PRO A 114 -6.91 12.65 1.91
CA PRO A 114 -6.33 13.27 3.11
C PRO A 114 -6.04 12.28 4.25
N LYS A 115 -6.62 11.08 4.24
CA LYS A 115 -6.28 10.03 5.22
C LYS A 115 -5.04 9.21 4.81
N LEU A 116 -4.66 9.23 3.53
CA LEU A 116 -3.56 8.43 3.00
C LEU A 116 -2.22 8.90 3.57
N ARG A 117 -1.50 7.99 4.20
CA ARG A 117 -0.14 8.20 4.68
C ARG A 117 0.84 7.57 3.71
N ILE A 118 1.95 8.26 3.43
CA ILE A 118 3.00 7.75 2.54
C ILE A 118 4.22 7.46 3.39
N LEU A 119 4.70 6.22 3.34
CA LEU A 119 5.91 5.78 4.00
C LEU A 119 6.92 5.31 2.95
N TRP A 120 8.19 5.60 3.21
CA TRP A 120 9.30 5.25 2.33
C TRP A 120 10.18 4.23 3.06
N SER A 121 10.37 3.07 2.46
CA SER A 121 11.22 2.01 3.02
C SER A 121 12.45 1.78 2.17
N ARG A 122 13.64 1.89 2.75
CA ARG A 122 14.91 1.73 2.02
C ARG A 122 15.18 0.27 1.61
N SER A 123 14.54 -0.69 2.26
CA SER A 123 14.70 -2.12 2.01
C SER A 123 13.57 -2.94 2.65
N PRO A 124 13.34 -4.19 2.21
CA PRO A 124 12.38 -5.08 2.86
C PRO A 124 12.64 -5.31 4.36
N HIS A 125 13.90 -5.23 4.82
CA HIS A 125 14.23 -5.35 6.25
C HIS A 125 13.74 -4.13 7.02
N ALA A 126 13.96 -2.92 6.50
CA ALA A 126 13.43 -1.69 7.11
C ALA A 126 11.90 -1.68 7.13
N THR A 127 11.25 -2.34 6.16
CA THR A 127 9.79 -2.52 6.16
C THR A 127 9.32 -3.31 7.38
N VAL A 128 10.08 -4.32 7.84
CA VAL A 128 9.76 -5.07 9.07
C VAL A 128 9.75 -4.14 10.29
N ASP A 129 10.78 -3.30 10.43
CA ASP A 129 10.88 -2.33 11.53
C ASP A 129 9.74 -1.30 11.49
N ILE A 130 9.37 -0.83 10.28
CA ILE A 130 8.23 0.06 10.09
C ILE A 130 6.93 -0.63 10.53
N PHE A 131 6.71 -1.89 10.16
CA PHE A 131 5.51 -2.64 10.54
C PHE A 131 5.46 -2.87 12.05
N GLU A 132 6.59 -3.11 12.70
CA GLU A 132 6.69 -3.21 14.15
C GLU A 132 6.30 -1.89 14.82
N ALA A 133 6.87 -0.78 14.37
CA ALA A 133 6.57 0.54 14.89
C ALA A 133 5.08 0.93 14.71
N LEU A 134 4.51 0.66 13.53
CA LEU A 134 3.10 0.95 13.24
C LEU A 134 2.13 0.10 14.06
N LYS A 135 2.52 -1.10 14.48
CA LYS A 135 1.65 -2.03 15.21
C LYS A 135 1.80 -1.93 16.72
N LYS A 136 2.87 -1.30 17.22
CA LYS A 136 3.20 -1.26 18.64
C LYS A 136 2.03 -0.73 19.47
N ASN A 137 1.60 -1.51 20.46
CA ASN A 137 0.50 -1.20 21.38
C ASN A 137 -0.88 -1.00 20.71
N LEU A 138 -1.08 -1.48 19.49
CA LEU A 138 -2.36 -1.42 18.79
C LEU A 138 -3.06 -2.78 18.73
N PRO A 139 -4.40 -2.80 18.59
CA PRO A 139 -5.16 -4.03 18.49
C PRO A 139 -4.78 -4.88 17.27
N GLU A 140 -5.02 -6.18 17.40
CA GLU A 140 -4.86 -7.14 16.31
C GLU A 140 -5.92 -6.93 15.22
N PRO A 141 -5.60 -7.18 13.93
CA PRO A 141 -6.55 -7.01 12.84
C PRO A 141 -7.67 -8.06 12.91
N ASP A 142 -8.88 -7.67 12.50
CA ASP A 142 -10.02 -8.57 12.34
C ASP A 142 -10.01 -9.19 10.92
N GLU A 143 -9.83 -10.50 10.86
CA GLU A 143 -9.76 -11.28 9.61
C GLU A 143 -11.09 -11.26 8.84
N ALA A 144 -12.21 -11.39 9.55
CA ALA A 144 -13.53 -11.44 8.92
C ALA A 144 -13.92 -10.08 8.35
N GLN A 145 -13.59 -9.01 9.07
CA GLN A 145 -13.79 -7.64 8.60
C GLN A 145 -12.91 -7.32 7.39
N ALA A 146 -11.62 -7.67 7.43
CA ALA A 146 -10.71 -7.45 6.31
C ALA A 146 -11.15 -8.17 5.02
N MET A 147 -11.74 -9.37 5.13
CA MET A 147 -12.28 -10.12 3.99
C MET A 147 -13.59 -9.56 3.44
N SER A 148 -14.41 -8.91 4.27
CA SER A 148 -15.69 -8.35 3.84
C SER A 148 -15.53 -7.02 3.09
N TYR A 149 -14.45 -6.28 3.34
CA TYR A 149 -14.17 -5.03 2.65
C TYR A 149 -13.98 -5.21 1.14
N GLY A 150 -14.69 -4.38 0.37
CA GLY A 150 -14.66 -4.39 -1.09
C GLY A 150 -15.50 -5.48 -1.76
N GLN A 151 -16.20 -6.34 -1.02
CA GLN A 151 -17.11 -7.34 -1.62
C GLN A 151 -18.23 -6.68 -2.44
N ASP A 152 -18.74 -5.54 -1.99
CA ASP A 152 -19.72 -4.72 -2.72
C ASP A 152 -19.20 -4.26 -4.10
N LEU A 153 -17.88 -4.07 -4.23
CA LEU A 153 -17.26 -3.68 -5.50
C LEU A 153 -17.18 -4.86 -6.47
N LEU A 154 -16.99 -6.08 -5.96
CA LEU A 154 -16.97 -7.31 -6.76
C LEU A 154 -18.39 -7.63 -7.25
N GLU A 155 -19.38 -7.49 -6.38
CA GLU A 155 -20.80 -7.67 -6.72
C GLU A 155 -21.26 -6.66 -7.78
N ALA A 156 -20.90 -5.39 -7.63
CA ALA A 156 -21.21 -4.35 -8.61
C ALA A 156 -20.54 -4.60 -9.98
N ALA A 157 -19.33 -5.14 -10.00
CA ALA A 157 -18.63 -5.49 -11.24
C ALA A 157 -19.16 -6.76 -11.92
N ALA A 158 -19.78 -7.66 -11.16
CA ALA A 158 -20.37 -8.90 -11.66
C ALA A 158 -21.83 -8.74 -12.14
N ALA A 159 -22.47 -7.62 -11.83
CA ALA A 159 -23.83 -7.34 -12.29
C ALA A 159 -23.86 -7.17 -13.83
N PRO A 160 -24.80 -7.82 -14.55
CA PRO A 160 -24.91 -7.66 -15.99
C PRO A 160 -25.23 -6.20 -16.33
N ALA A 161 -24.51 -5.65 -17.32
CA ALA A 161 -24.80 -4.33 -17.87
C ALA A 161 -26.25 -4.33 -18.38
N LYS A 162 -27.07 -3.43 -17.82
CA LYS A 162 -28.44 -3.18 -18.29
C LYS A 162 -28.44 -2.57 -19.69
#